data_AF-A0A1I2QW68-F1
#
_entry.id   AF-A0A1I2QW68-F1
#
_cell.length_a   1.000
_cell.length_b   1.000
_cell.length_c   1.000
_cell.angle_alpha   90.00
_cell.angle_beta   90.00
_cell.angle_gamma   90.00
#
_symmetry.space_group_name_H-M   'P 1'
#
loop_
_entity.id
_entity.type
_entity.pdbx_description
1 polymer ?
#
loop_
_entity_poly.entity_id
_entity_poly.type
_entity_poly.pdbx_seq_one_letter_code
_entity_poly.pdbx_strand_id
1 'polypeptide(L)' 'MYPIIRNPDKWVEQQDAMLDSYIERVFESDKIDDWFNASHWYYDAITSLLLPQDKTKQHTL' A
#
# COMPACT_ATOMS: atom_id res chain seq x y z
N MET A 1 -9.61 5.75 -15.40
CA MET A 1 -8.59 6.81 -15.42
C MET A 1 -7.43 6.33 -14.57
N TYR A 2 -6.25 6.11 -15.15
CA TYR A 2 -5.10 5.62 -14.39
C TYR A 2 -4.53 6.73 -13.50
N PRO A 3 -4.05 6.40 -12.29
CA PRO A 3 -3.38 7.39 -11.45
C PRO A 3 -2.16 7.97 -12.17
N ILE A 4 -2.11 9.31 -12.24
CA ILE A 4 -0.94 10.00 -12.78
C ILE A 4 0.09 10.10 -11.67
N ILE A 5 1.16 9.31 -11.78
CA ILE A 5 2.30 9.36 -10.85
C ILE A 5 3.05 10.67 -11.10
N ARG A 6 2.96 11.60 -10.15
CA ARG A 6 3.55 12.96 -10.29
C ARG A 6 5.04 13.02 -10.00
N ASN A 7 5.55 12.05 -9.24
CA ASN A 7 6.97 11.92 -8.89
C ASN A 7 7.33 10.42 -8.95
N PRO A 8 7.86 9.94 -10.09
CA PRO A 8 8.11 8.52 -10.31
C PRO A 8 9.17 7.96 -9.38
N ASP A 9 10.26 8.70 -9.11
CA ASP A 9 11.36 8.22 -8.27
C ASP A 9 10.90 7.98 -6.83
N LYS A 10 10.17 8.96 -6.26
CA LYS A 10 9.58 8.82 -4.92
C LYS A 10 8.53 7.70 -4.87
N TRP A 11 7.79 7.50 -5.96
CA TRP A 11 6.80 6.43 -6.03
C TRP A 11 7.46 5.05 -6.04
N VAL A 12 8.55 4.88 -6.79
CA VAL A 12 9.34 3.64 -6.81
C VAL A 12 9.91 3.35 -5.41
N GLU A 13 10.56 4.35 -4.77
CA GLU A 13 11.08 4.19 -3.41
C GLU A 13 10.00 3.76 -2.40
N GLN A 14 8.78 4.28 -2.53
CA GLN A 14 7.65 3.90 -1.67
C GLN A 14 7.16 2.48 -1.94
N GLN A 15 7.14 2.03 -3.20
CA GLN A 15 6.77 0.66 -3.53
C GLN A 15 7.83 -0.33 -3.03
N ASP A 16 9.12 -0.03 -3.19
CA ASP A 16 10.21 -0.86 -2.71
C ASP A 16 10.17 -1.03 -1.19
N ALA A 17 10.04 0.07 -0.45
CA ALA A 17 9.93 0.02 1.02
C ALA A 17 8.72 -0.78 1.52
N MET A 18 7.60 -0.73 0.79
CA MET A 18 6.41 -1.50 1.13
C MET A 18 6.55 -2.99 0.82
N LEU A 19 7.21 -3.33 -0.29
CA LEU A 19 7.51 -4.70 -0.65
C LEU A 19 8.43 -5.33 0.39
N ASP A 20 9.49 -4.62 0.80
CA ASP A 20 10.39 -5.07 1.87
C ASP A 20 9.62 -5.32 3.17
N SER A 21 8.75 -4.39 3.57
CA SER A 21 7.90 -4.54 4.77
C SER A 21 6.93 -5.72 4.68
N TYR A 22 6.41 -6.04 3.49
CA TYR A 22 5.57 -7.22 3.27
C TYR A 22 6.37 -8.51 3.40
N ILE A 23 7.56 -8.55 2.78
CA ILE A 23 8.46 -9.70 2.83
C ILE A 23 8.85 -9.99 4.28
N GLU A 24 9.28 -8.98 5.03
CA GLU A 24 9.60 -9.11 6.46
C GLU A 24 8.44 -9.73 7.24
N ARG A 25 7.22 -9.21 7.07
CA ARG A 25 6.03 -9.75 7.74
C ARG A 25 5.74 -11.21 7.40
N VAL A 26 5.95 -11.62 6.14
CA VAL A 26 5.76 -13.02 5.74
C VAL A 26 6.82 -13.93 6.38
N PHE A 27 8.07 -13.46 6.47
CA PHE A 27 9.15 -14.22 7.10
C PHE A 27 9.02 -14.28 8.63
N GLU A 28 8.47 -13.26 9.28
CA GLU A 28 8.19 -13.23 10.72
C GLU A 28 6.93 -14.01 11.12
N SER A 29 6.12 -14.43 10.15
CA SER A 29 4.86 -15.11 10.40
C SER A 29 5.04 -16.59 10.68
N ASP A 30 4.57 -17.03 11.85
CA ASP A 30 4.61 -18.44 12.26
C ASP A 30 3.51 -19.29 11.61
N LYS A 31 2.42 -18.67 11.12
CA LYS A 31 1.24 -19.37 10.60
C LYS A 31 0.82 -18.84 9.24
N ILE A 32 0.16 -19.72 8.48
CA ILE A 32 -0.38 -19.37 7.16
C ILE A 32 -1.44 -18.27 7.21
N ASP A 33 -2.21 -18.18 8.31
CA ASP A 33 -3.19 -17.09 8.51
C ASP A 33 -2.52 -15.72 8.60
N ASP A 34 -1.31 -15.66 9.17
CA ASP A 34 -0.54 -14.42 9.27
C ASP A 34 0.00 -13.99 7.90
N TRP A 35 0.28 -14.95 7.00
CA TRP A 35 0.61 -14.66 5.59
C TRP A 35 -0.57 -14.05 4.85
N PHE A 36 -1.78 -14.58 5.06
CA PHE A 36 -2.99 -14.01 4.47
C PHE A 36 -3.24 -12.59 4.99
N ASN A 37 -3.01 -12.34 6.28
CA ASN A 37 -3.12 -11.00 6.85
C ASN A 37 -2.06 -10.04 6.29
N ALA A 38 -0.81 -10.47 6.14
CA ALA A 38 0.25 -9.68 5.52
C ALA A 38 -0.10 -9.33 4.06
N SER A 39 -0.69 -10.29 3.33
CA SER A 39 -1.14 -10.10 1.94
C SER A 39 -2.26 -9.07 1.83
N HIS A 40 -3.25 -9.13 2.73
CA HIS A 40 -4.33 -8.13 2.79
C HIS A 40 -3.78 -6.74 3.10
N TRP A 41 -2.90 -6.63 4.10
CA TRP A 41 -2.27 -5.35 4.44
C TRP A 41 -1.51 -4.75 3.24
N TYR A 42 -0.72 -5.57 2.53
CA TYR A 42 0.05 -5.12 1.38
C TYR A 42 -0.85 -4.66 0.23
N TYR A 43 -1.93 -5.40 -0.04
CA TYR A 43 -2.93 -5.03 -1.03
C TYR A 43 -3.62 -3.71 -0.69
N ASP A 44 -4.04 -3.53 0.56
CA ASP A 44 -4.69 -2.30 1.03
C ASP A 44 -3.74 -1.10 0.93
N ALA A 45 -2.46 -1.29 1.25
CA ALA A 45 -1.46 -0.24 1.15
C ALA A 45 -1.20 0.18 -0.30
N ILE A 46 -1.08 -0.79 -1.23
CA ILE A 46 -0.88 -0.49 -2.66
C ILE A 46 -2.11 0.21 -3.24
N THR A 47 -3.30 -0.29 -2.94
CA THR A 47 -4.55 0.29 -3.45
C THR A 47 -4.78 1.69 -2.93
N SER A 48 -4.46 1.98 -1.66
CA SER A 48 -4.50 3.33 -1.10
C SER A 48 -3.56 4.31 -1.81
N LEU A 49 -2.39 3.85 -2.27
CA LEU A 49 -1.43 4.67 -3.01
C LEU A 49 -1.80 4.87 -4.49
N LEU A 50 -2.39 3.86 -5.12
CA LEU A 50 -2.75 3.88 -6.54
C LEU A 50 -4.12 4.50 -6.79
N LEU A 51 -5.08 4.32 -5.89
CA LEU A 51 -6.39 4.92 -6.08
C LEU A 51 -6.26 6.42 -5.80
N PRO A 52 -6.89 7.28 -6.63
CA PRO A 52 -7.01 8.67 -6.27
C PRO A 52 -7.63 8.72 -4.87
N GLN A 53 -6.90 9.32 -3.93
CA GLN A 53 -7.43 9.78 -2.66
C GLN A 53 -8.51 10.79 -3.03
N ASP A 54 -9.71 10.29 -3.32
CA ASP A 54 -10.85 11.12 -3.61
C ASP A 54 -10.91 12.05 -2.42
N LYS A 55 -10.72 13.34 -2.68
CA LYS A 55 -10.66 14.31 -1.60
C LYS A 55 -12.02 14.24 -0.96
N THR A 56 -12.12 13.50 0.14
CA THR A 56 -13.18 13.64 1.13
C THR A 56 -12.95 15.03 1.74
N LYS A 57 -13.26 16.06 0.95
CA LYS A 57 -13.66 17.35 1.45
C LYS A 57 -14.99 17.06 2.13
N GLN A 58 -14.92 16.61 3.38
CA GLN A 58 -15.96 16.97 4.34
C GLN A 58 -15.88 18.50 4.45
N HIS A 59 -16.53 19.19 3.52
CA HIS A 59 -17.02 20.53 3.73
C HIS A 59 -18.08 20.39 4.82
N THR A 60 -17.65 20.46 6.06
CA THR A 60 -18.54 20.83 7.16
C THR A 60 -18.70 22.34 7.06
N LEU A 61 -19.78 22.76 6.39
CA LEU A 61 -20.38 24.08 6.59
C LEU A 61 -21.38 23.98 7.73
#